data_AF-A0A653AKZ8-F1
#
_entry.id   AF-A0A653AKZ8-F1
#
_cell.length_a   1.000
_cell.length_b   1.000
_cell.length_c   1.000
_cell.angle_alpha   90.00
_cell.angle_beta   90.00
_cell.angle_gamma   90.00
#
_symmetry.space_group_name_H-M   'P 1'
#
loop_
_entity.id
_entity.type
_entity.pdbx_description
1 polymer ?
#
loop_
_entity_poly.entity_id
_entity_poly.type
_entity_poly.pdbx_seq_one_letter_code
_entity_poly.pdbx_strand_id
1 'polypeptide(L)'
;MKKQYIRDRKNPFSNTKIWMAFILSIVVFVSCEQQVPDNIVKSGPIELSASSEEIVLNQKNYDTDAFKLNWTTGTNNGTGASISYLLQIDKQGNNFSAAINFDKGKAIYEQNFNVADLNDKLLNYWNIPANTQSALEARVITTVYSTPQVKDTSNVVIINVTPYQPVTNTLYIIGDASPYGWDANKAIALTPKEDNPTEFVFQGALGVGSFKFITTLGQFLPSYNKGATNEQLFYRTLDSEPDDKFNIAEAAVYKITVELPDMSIAIEKVDLPAYNELYIVGSATPIGWNIADAIKLVQSTSNPYIFTYTGVLLPGEFKFPVNRNTDWAQDMYMRTDDSHMYLHKGGDSDDNKWAIEKKGFYILTLNLSDNTIDIHREKLYMVGSATPIGWSIDKAIEMTEDDTDGCIFKYTGPMVAGEFKFPVNRNTDWGQDMYMRVDDENMYRHVGGSPDDNKWNITVDGNYEIIANIETLKLSFIKK
;
A
#
# COMPACT_ATOMS: atom_id res chain seq x y z
N MET A 1 -50.04 -18.53 26.99
CA MET A 1 -50.75 -18.72 28.28
C MET A 1 -49.80 -19.44 29.25
N LYS A 2 -49.62 -18.90 30.48
CA LYS A 2 -48.82 -19.38 31.65
C LYS A 2 -47.28 -19.31 31.53
N LYS A 3 -46.53 -18.44 32.24
CA LYS A 3 -46.29 -18.10 33.68
C LYS A 3 -45.11 -18.87 34.32
N GLN A 4 -43.98 -18.15 34.50
CA GLN A 4 -43.18 -17.89 35.74
C GLN A 4 -43.09 -18.99 36.83
N TYR A 5 -41.90 -19.31 37.39
CA TYR A 5 -41.22 -18.59 38.51
C TYR A 5 -40.12 -19.41 39.28
N ILE A 6 -39.06 -18.69 39.73
CA ILE A 6 -38.19 -18.76 40.97
C ILE A 6 -37.20 -19.92 41.23
N ARG A 7 -35.95 -19.53 41.56
CA ARG A 7 -35.23 -19.97 42.78
C ARG A 7 -34.35 -18.85 43.38
N ASP A 8 -34.29 -18.83 44.70
CA ASP A 8 -33.99 -17.68 45.57
C ASP A 8 -32.79 -17.95 46.53
N ARG A 9 -32.29 -16.87 47.13
CA ARG A 9 -31.05 -16.63 47.92
C ARG A 9 -30.80 -17.49 49.19
N LYS A 10 -29.57 -17.38 49.76
CA LYS A 10 -29.32 -17.04 51.20
C LYS A 10 -27.84 -16.75 51.58
N ASN A 11 -27.67 -15.79 52.51
CA ASN A 11 -26.50 -15.38 53.32
C ASN A 11 -26.25 -16.33 54.53
N PRO A 12 -25.12 -16.24 55.29
CA PRO A 12 -25.13 -15.52 56.60
C PRO A 12 -23.78 -14.92 57.14
N PHE A 13 -23.91 -14.19 58.27
CA PHE A 13 -22.98 -13.37 59.11
C PHE A 13 -21.93 -14.14 59.97
N SER A 14 -20.80 -13.50 60.38
CA SER A 14 -20.57 -12.87 61.73
C SER A 14 -19.09 -12.70 62.21
N ASN A 15 -18.79 -11.52 62.75
CA ASN A 15 -17.93 -11.09 63.89
C ASN A 15 -16.51 -11.67 64.18
N THR A 16 -15.50 -10.78 64.32
CA THR A 16 -14.72 -10.54 65.57
C THR A 16 -13.72 -9.37 65.48
N LYS A 17 -13.45 -8.75 66.64
CA LYS A 17 -12.72 -7.47 66.93
C LYS A 17 -11.19 -7.60 66.81
N ILE A 18 -10.44 -6.47 66.71
CA ILE A 18 -9.18 -6.17 67.45
C ILE A 18 -8.71 -4.72 67.17
N TRP A 19 -7.94 -4.20 68.12
CA TRP A 19 -7.71 -2.83 68.59
C TRP A 19 -6.68 -1.95 67.83
N MET A 20 -6.81 -0.63 68.07
CA MET A 20 -5.85 0.46 67.81
C MET A 20 -4.52 0.32 68.56
N ALA A 21 -3.42 0.74 67.92
CA ALA A 21 -2.24 1.31 68.59
C ALA A 21 -1.61 2.40 67.71
N PHE A 22 -1.38 3.57 68.32
CA PHE A 22 -0.84 4.82 67.80
C PHE A 22 0.70 4.76 67.76
N ILE A 23 1.34 5.06 66.62
CA ILE A 23 2.76 5.46 66.58
C ILE A 23 2.91 6.66 65.64
N LEU A 24 3.34 7.77 66.24
CA LEU A 24 3.66 9.06 65.64
C LEU A 24 5.07 8.97 65.00
N SER A 25 5.17 9.03 63.67
CA SER A 25 6.44 9.15 62.95
C SER A 25 6.46 10.41 62.09
N ILE A 26 7.11 11.44 62.62
CA ILE A 26 7.47 12.67 61.90
C ILE A 26 8.50 12.32 60.82
N VAL A 27 8.12 12.46 59.55
CA VAL A 27 9.03 12.41 58.40
C VAL A 27 9.13 13.82 57.84
N VAL A 28 10.28 14.45 58.04
CA VAL A 28 10.63 15.73 57.43
C VAL A 28 11.06 15.46 56.00
N PHE A 29 10.21 15.79 55.03
CA PHE A 29 10.60 15.82 53.62
C PHE A 29 11.35 17.12 53.34
N VAL A 30 12.67 17.03 53.22
CA VAL A 30 13.51 18.06 52.61
C VAL A 30 13.32 17.97 51.10
N SER A 31 12.60 18.93 50.52
CA SER A 31 12.52 19.09 49.07
C SER A 31 13.82 19.75 48.59
N CYS A 32 14.58 19.01 47.78
CA CYS A 32 15.69 19.57 47.00
C CYS A 32 15.07 20.21 45.76
N GLU A 33 15.05 21.55 45.72
CA GLU A 33 14.57 22.29 44.55
C GLU A 33 15.59 22.15 43.43
N GLN A 34 15.24 21.38 42.39
CA GLN A 34 16.09 21.22 41.22
C GLN A 34 16.01 22.52 40.42
N GLN A 35 17.05 23.36 40.47
CA GLN A 35 17.11 24.59 39.69
C GLN A 35 17.14 24.24 38.19
N VAL A 36 16.00 24.40 37.54
CA VAL A 36 15.92 24.51 36.09
C VAL A 36 16.59 25.85 35.71
N PRO A 37 17.57 25.87 34.78
CA PRO A 37 18.17 27.12 34.33
C PRO A 37 17.08 28.05 33.77
N ASP A 38 16.88 29.17 34.46
CA ASP A 38 15.92 30.20 34.07
C ASP A 38 16.55 31.05 32.96
N ASN A 39 16.45 30.58 31.71
CA ASN A 39 16.94 31.30 30.53
C ASN A 39 16.02 32.47 30.13
N ILE A 40 15.04 32.83 30.97
CA ILE A 40 14.20 34.00 30.75
C ILE A 40 15.00 35.24 31.15
N VAL A 41 15.32 36.10 30.18
CA VAL A 41 15.81 37.45 30.46
C VAL A 41 14.70 38.20 31.21
N LYS A 42 14.81 38.22 32.54
CA LYS A 42 13.85 38.88 33.43
C LYS A 42 14.08 40.38 33.46
N SER A 43 13.01 41.12 33.14
CA SER A 43 12.77 42.55 33.40
C SER A 43 13.56 43.56 32.55
N GLY A 44 12.84 44.16 31.60
CA GLY A 44 13.24 45.32 30.78
C GLY A 44 12.07 45.78 29.89
N PRO A 45 12.25 46.79 29.03
CA PRO A 45 11.34 47.09 27.94
C PRO A 45 11.09 45.84 27.08
N ILE A 46 9.93 45.78 26.42
CA ILE A 46 9.67 44.72 25.44
C ILE A 46 10.63 44.89 24.27
N GLU A 47 11.41 43.85 23.97
CA GLU A 47 12.37 43.83 22.86
C GLU A 47 12.13 42.60 22.00
N LEU A 48 12.11 42.79 20.68
CA LEU A 48 11.93 41.76 19.67
C LEU A 48 13.27 41.50 18.96
N SER A 49 13.56 40.22 18.71
CA SER A 49 14.73 39.74 17.98
C SER A 49 14.33 38.65 16.99
N ALA A 50 15.08 38.52 15.89
CA ALA A 50 14.93 37.46 14.91
C ALA A 50 16.15 36.53 14.92
N SER A 51 15.93 35.25 14.60
CA SER A 51 17.01 34.27 14.45
C SER A 51 17.89 34.52 13.22
N SER A 52 17.37 35.25 12.22
CA SER A 52 18.09 35.70 11.03
C SER A 52 17.47 36.99 10.51
N GLU A 53 18.27 37.84 9.88
CA GLU A 53 17.83 39.06 9.19
C GLU A 53 17.65 38.84 7.68
N GLU A 54 18.15 37.71 7.16
CA GLU A 54 18.02 37.32 5.77
C GLU A 54 17.55 35.86 5.67
N ILE A 55 16.50 35.63 4.88
CA ILE A 55 15.85 34.33 4.71
C ILE A 55 15.62 34.11 3.23
N VAL A 56 16.22 33.06 2.68
CA VAL A 56 15.94 32.57 1.33
C VAL A 56 15.24 31.24 1.46
N LEU A 57 13.97 31.19 1.06
CA LEU A 57 13.15 29.99 1.17
C LEU A 57 13.47 29.01 0.04
N ASN A 58 13.47 27.72 0.36
CA ASN A 58 13.66 26.64 -0.58
C ASN A 58 12.60 25.58 -0.35
N GLN A 59 11.87 25.19 -1.40
CA GLN A 59 10.79 24.21 -1.30
C GLN A 59 11.24 22.87 -0.72
N LYS A 60 12.50 22.48 -0.89
CA LYS A 60 13.03 21.23 -0.32
C LYS A 60 13.03 21.19 1.20
N ASN A 61 12.95 22.37 1.83
CA ASN A 61 12.97 22.54 3.28
C ASN A 61 11.55 22.83 3.81
N TYR A 62 10.49 22.52 3.05
CA TYR A 62 9.12 22.98 3.31
C TYR A 62 8.60 22.66 4.72
N ASP A 63 9.00 21.52 5.29
CA ASP A 63 8.59 21.04 6.62
C ASP A 63 9.50 21.51 7.77
N THR A 64 10.59 22.23 7.44
CA THR A 64 11.55 22.74 8.42
C THR A 64 11.23 24.17 8.86
N ASP A 65 11.83 24.56 9.97
CA ASP A 65 11.76 25.93 10.49
C ASP A 65 12.55 26.88 9.58
N ALA A 66 11.88 27.90 9.04
CA ALA A 66 12.49 28.96 8.25
C ALA A 66 13.16 30.01 9.13
N PHE A 67 12.44 30.51 10.13
CA PHE A 67 12.97 31.45 11.11
C PHE A 67 12.11 31.55 12.36
N LYS A 68 12.71 32.10 13.42
CA LYS A 68 12.09 32.30 14.72
C LYS A 68 12.19 33.75 15.17
N LEU A 69 11.08 34.28 15.66
CA LEU A 69 11.04 35.53 16.40
C LEU A 69 10.99 35.24 17.89
N ASN A 70 11.79 35.95 18.68
CA ASN A 70 11.81 35.86 20.14
C ASN A 70 11.68 37.26 20.74
N TRP A 71 10.91 37.38 21.82
CA TRP A 71 10.80 38.64 22.55
C TRP A 71 10.96 38.47 24.05
N THR A 72 11.41 39.54 24.72
CA THR A 72 11.53 39.57 26.18
C THR A 72 10.15 39.57 26.85
N THR A 73 10.10 39.35 28.16
CA THR A 73 8.82 39.36 28.89
C THR A 73 8.16 40.75 28.96
N GLY A 74 8.88 41.81 28.61
CA GLY A 74 8.49 43.18 28.97
C GLY A 74 8.37 43.38 30.49
N THR A 75 7.72 44.47 30.88
CA THR A 75 7.50 44.85 32.28
C THR A 75 6.03 45.15 32.57
N ASN A 76 5.54 44.74 33.74
CA ASN A 76 4.24 45.16 34.26
C ASN A 76 4.37 46.35 35.25
N ASN A 77 5.54 46.98 35.29
CA ASN A 77 5.87 48.12 36.17
C ASN A 77 5.62 47.83 37.67
N GLY A 78 5.83 46.58 38.10
CA GLY A 78 5.67 46.18 39.50
C GLY A 78 4.21 46.01 39.94
N THR A 79 3.24 46.09 39.02
CA THR A 79 1.81 45.95 39.34
C THR A 79 1.39 44.52 39.68
N GLY A 80 2.21 43.51 39.32
CA GLY A 80 1.82 42.10 39.41
C GLY A 80 0.78 41.66 38.37
N ALA A 81 0.34 42.56 37.49
CA ALA A 81 -0.61 42.23 36.43
C ALA A 81 0.01 41.32 35.36
N SER A 82 -0.81 40.44 34.78
CA SER A 82 -0.39 39.61 33.66
C SER A 82 -0.19 40.42 32.37
N ILE A 83 0.69 39.93 31.49
CA ILE A 83 0.99 40.54 30.19
C ILE A 83 0.57 39.56 29.08
N SER A 84 -0.19 40.04 28.08
CA SER A 84 -0.39 39.32 26.82
C SER A 84 0.40 39.95 25.66
N TYR A 85 0.61 39.17 24.60
CA TYR A 85 1.42 39.55 23.44
C TYR A 85 0.64 39.41 22.14
N LEU A 86 0.71 40.44 21.30
CA LEU A 86 0.24 40.45 19.93
C LEU A 86 1.45 40.70 19.02
N LEU A 87 1.84 39.70 18.23
CA LEU A 87 2.86 39.87 17.20
C LEU A 87 2.19 40.38 15.92
N GLN A 88 2.77 41.44 15.35
CA GLN A 88 2.36 42.02 14.08
C GLN A 88 3.51 41.91 13.08
N ILE A 89 3.21 41.44 11.86
CA ILE A 89 4.16 41.41 10.74
C ILE A 89 3.50 42.05 9.52
N ASP A 90 4.19 42.99 8.89
CA ASP A 90 3.72 43.69 7.68
C ASP A 90 4.86 43.93 6.70
N LYS A 91 4.56 44.36 5.49
CA LYS A 91 5.57 44.87 4.55
C LYS A 91 6.19 46.14 5.10
N GLN A 92 7.50 46.28 4.88
CA GLN A 92 8.23 47.47 5.30
C GLN A 92 7.58 48.74 4.77
N GLY A 93 7.45 49.75 5.64
CA GLY A 93 6.91 51.06 5.28
C GLY A 93 5.38 51.13 5.22
N ASN A 94 4.68 50.02 5.45
CA ASN A 94 3.21 50.00 5.51
C ASN A 94 2.65 50.43 6.88
N ASN A 95 3.53 50.77 7.83
CA ASN A 95 3.20 51.23 9.18
C ASN A 95 2.23 50.30 9.94
N PHE A 96 2.31 48.99 9.69
CA PHE A 96 1.42 47.96 10.26
C PHE A 96 -0.07 48.19 9.98
N SER A 97 -0.41 48.92 8.90
CA SER A 97 -1.80 49.20 8.53
C SER A 97 -2.54 47.97 8.00
N ALA A 98 -1.81 46.98 7.46
CA ALA A 98 -2.34 45.70 6.98
C ALA A 98 -1.52 44.51 7.53
N ALA A 99 -1.10 44.60 8.79
CA ALA A 99 -0.30 43.57 9.41
C ALA A 99 -1.07 42.25 9.62
N ILE A 100 -0.38 41.12 9.45
CA ILE A 100 -0.82 39.84 9.99
C ILE A 100 -0.68 39.91 11.51
N ASN A 101 -1.75 39.59 12.21
CA ASN A 101 -1.83 39.58 13.67
C ASN A 101 -1.78 38.16 14.20
N PHE A 102 -0.78 37.86 15.03
CA PHE A 102 -0.66 36.60 15.78
C PHE A 102 -0.93 36.89 17.25
N ASP A 103 -2.12 36.55 17.74
CA ASP A 103 -2.42 36.63 19.18
C ASP A 103 -1.73 35.46 19.89
N LYS A 104 -0.74 35.78 20.72
CA LYS A 104 0.09 34.81 21.44
C LYS A 104 -0.41 34.59 22.86
N GLY A 105 -1.44 35.30 23.31
CA GLY A 105 -1.92 35.20 24.68
C GLY A 105 -0.82 35.57 25.69
N LYS A 106 -0.72 34.81 26.79
CA LYS A 106 0.18 35.07 27.92
C LYS A 106 1.27 33.99 27.98
N ALA A 107 2.43 34.35 28.54
CA ALA A 107 3.55 33.43 28.78
C ALA A 107 4.07 32.69 27.52
N ILE A 108 3.87 33.27 26.33
CA ILE A 108 4.50 32.85 25.08
C ILE A 108 5.41 33.97 24.59
N TYR A 109 6.67 33.63 24.31
CA TYR A 109 7.76 34.57 24.06
C TYR A 109 8.41 34.38 22.69
N GLU A 110 7.80 33.54 21.87
CA GLU A 110 8.34 33.15 20.58
C GLU A 110 7.26 32.85 19.54
N GLN A 111 7.65 33.02 18.28
CA GLN A 111 6.90 32.56 17.12
C GLN A 111 7.88 31.93 16.14
N ASN A 112 7.63 30.66 15.82
CA ASN A 112 8.34 29.94 14.77
C ASN A 112 7.54 29.96 13.47
N PHE A 113 8.22 30.02 12.34
CA PHE A 113 7.63 29.95 11.01
C PHE A 113 8.29 28.81 10.24
N ASN A 114 7.51 27.85 9.77
CA ASN A 114 8.01 26.86 8.80
C ASN A 114 8.18 27.50 7.42
N VAL A 115 8.97 26.86 6.57
CA VAL A 115 9.23 27.32 5.21
C VAL A 115 7.97 27.37 4.36
N ALA A 116 7.11 26.33 4.41
CA ALA A 116 5.90 26.27 3.61
C ALA A 116 4.91 27.40 3.95
N ASP A 117 4.55 27.58 5.23
CA ASP A 117 3.54 28.58 5.60
C ASP A 117 4.06 30.00 5.41
N LEU A 118 5.37 30.22 5.61
CA LEU A 118 5.95 31.53 5.32
C LEU A 118 5.89 31.81 3.82
N ASN A 119 6.27 30.85 2.97
CA ASN A 119 6.21 31.01 1.52
C ASN A 119 4.78 31.33 1.05
N ASP A 120 3.78 30.60 1.55
CA ASP A 120 2.36 30.85 1.28
C ASP A 120 1.95 32.28 1.65
N LYS A 121 2.32 32.76 2.85
CA LYS A 121 1.98 34.14 3.27
C LYS A 121 2.67 35.19 2.41
N LEU A 122 3.95 34.98 2.05
CA LEU A 122 4.69 35.89 1.17
C LEU A 122 3.99 36.04 -0.18
N LEU A 123 3.65 34.93 -0.81
CA LEU A 123 3.02 34.93 -2.14
C LEU A 123 1.57 35.42 -2.09
N ASN A 124 0.76 34.92 -1.15
CA ASN A 124 -0.70 35.04 -1.20
C ASN A 124 -1.27 36.15 -0.29
N TYR A 125 -0.61 36.45 0.83
CA TYR A 125 -1.06 37.53 1.72
C TYR A 125 -0.36 38.85 1.37
N TRP A 126 0.97 38.86 1.40
CA TRP A 126 1.75 40.07 1.15
C TRP A 126 1.90 40.41 -0.34
N ASN A 127 1.55 39.46 -1.23
CA ASN A 127 1.66 39.59 -2.68
C ASN A 127 3.11 39.90 -3.11
N ILE A 128 4.08 39.28 -2.43
CA ILE A 128 5.50 39.34 -2.79
C ILE A 128 5.74 38.30 -3.90
N PRO A 129 6.20 38.70 -5.09
CA PRO A 129 6.48 37.75 -6.17
C PRO A 129 7.56 36.73 -5.78
N ALA A 130 7.45 35.51 -6.29
CA ALA A 130 8.49 34.51 -6.14
C ALA A 130 9.86 35.03 -6.62
N ASN A 131 10.93 34.55 -5.98
CA ASN A 131 12.33 34.87 -6.27
C ASN A 131 12.68 36.37 -6.16
N THR A 132 11.84 37.16 -5.49
CA THR A 132 12.05 38.59 -5.27
C THR A 132 12.30 38.84 -3.79
N GLN A 133 13.48 39.34 -3.45
CA GLN A 133 13.77 39.75 -2.07
C GLN A 133 12.89 40.95 -1.68
N SER A 134 12.29 40.91 -0.50
CA SER A 134 11.47 41.99 0.05
C SER A 134 11.68 42.08 1.57
N ALA A 135 11.50 43.28 2.12
CA ALA A 135 11.63 43.52 3.55
C ALA A 135 10.26 43.47 4.26
N LEU A 136 10.19 42.69 5.33
CA LEU A 136 9.08 42.69 6.29
C LEU A 136 9.49 43.44 7.56
N GLU A 137 8.53 44.08 8.20
CA GLU A 137 8.65 44.68 9.52
C GLU A 137 7.83 43.86 10.52
N ALA A 138 8.45 43.51 11.66
CA ALA A 138 7.81 42.82 12.75
C ALA A 138 7.86 43.66 14.03
N ARG A 139 6.80 43.63 14.83
CA ARG A 139 6.76 44.19 16.19
C ARG A 139 5.83 43.39 17.08
N VAL A 140 6.09 43.41 18.37
CA VAL A 140 5.21 42.87 19.42
C VAL A 140 4.59 44.00 20.22
N ILE A 141 3.27 43.97 20.36
CA ILE A 141 2.49 44.84 21.25
C ILE A 141 2.14 44.02 22.49
N THR A 142 2.47 44.55 23.67
CA THR A 142 2.05 43.97 24.94
C THR A 142 0.77 44.63 25.43
N THR A 143 -0.05 43.87 26.18
CA THR A 143 -1.15 44.43 26.98
C THR A 143 -0.99 44.00 28.44
N VAL A 144 -0.73 44.97 29.31
CA VAL A 144 -0.68 44.81 30.76
C VAL A 144 -2.08 44.98 31.32
N TYR A 145 -2.63 43.93 31.94
CA TYR A 145 -3.98 43.92 32.50
C TYR A 145 -4.05 44.59 33.89
N SER A 146 -3.50 45.79 34.00
CA SER A 146 -3.67 46.70 35.14
C SER A 146 -4.95 47.55 34.98
N THR A 147 -5.26 48.36 36.00
CA THR A 147 -6.33 49.37 35.92
C THR A 147 -5.70 50.77 36.06
N PRO A 148 -5.62 51.58 34.98
CA PRO A 148 -6.03 51.28 33.61
C PRO A 148 -5.11 50.27 32.91
N GLN A 149 -5.57 49.67 31.80
CA GLN A 149 -4.72 48.83 30.97
C GLN A 149 -3.64 49.68 30.29
N VAL A 150 -2.43 49.15 30.24
CA VAL A 150 -1.28 49.79 29.60
C VAL A 150 -0.81 48.90 28.45
N LYS A 151 -0.45 49.51 27.32
CA LYS A 151 0.18 48.83 26.19
C LYS A 151 1.58 49.37 25.99
N ASP A 152 2.49 48.49 25.60
CA ASP A 152 3.85 48.85 25.18
C ASP A 152 4.17 48.15 23.85
N THR A 153 5.11 48.71 23.09
CA THR A 153 5.48 48.22 21.77
C THR A 153 7.00 48.05 21.68
N SER A 154 7.44 46.92 21.14
CA SER A 154 8.88 46.67 20.93
C SER A 154 9.49 47.54 19.83
N ASN A 155 10.82 47.47 19.74
CA ASN A 155 11.54 47.82 18.51
C ASN A 155 10.95 47.09 17.30
N VAL A 156 11.02 47.74 16.14
CA VAL A 156 10.69 47.11 14.86
C VAL A 156 11.91 46.32 14.38
N VAL A 157 11.71 45.04 14.08
CA VAL A 157 12.72 44.19 13.44
C VAL A 157 12.42 44.14 11.95
N ILE A 158 13.45 44.33 11.12
CA ILE A 158 13.37 44.22 9.66
C ILE A 158 13.93 42.86 9.26
N ILE A 159 13.24 42.15 8.38
CA ILE A 159 13.61 40.82 7.90
C ILE A 159 13.54 40.82 6.38
N ASN A 160 14.65 40.54 5.71
CA ASN A 160 14.70 40.38 4.28
C ASN A 160 14.36 38.93 3.91
N VAL A 161 13.30 38.73 3.14
CA VAL A 161 12.75 37.43 2.80
C VAL A 161 12.69 37.27 1.28
N THR A 162 13.08 36.10 0.78
CA THR A 162 12.96 35.73 -0.64
C THR A 162 12.14 34.44 -0.75
N PRO A 163 10.88 34.49 -1.23
CA PRO A 163 10.06 33.31 -1.44
C PRO A 163 10.50 32.52 -2.68
N TYR A 164 10.16 31.24 -2.74
CA TYR A 164 10.31 30.40 -3.94
C TYR A 164 8.97 30.28 -4.69
N GLN A 165 9.03 29.96 -5.98
CA GLN A 165 7.86 29.59 -6.78
C GLN A 165 7.55 28.10 -6.52
N PRO A 166 6.38 27.74 -5.97
CA PRO A 166 6.04 26.33 -5.78
C PRO A 166 5.94 25.58 -7.11
N VAL A 167 6.49 24.37 -7.16
CA VAL A 167 6.23 23.41 -8.24
C VAL A 167 4.78 22.91 -8.20
N THR A 168 4.34 22.25 -9.29
CA THR A 168 3.01 21.63 -9.36
C THR A 168 2.83 20.53 -8.32
N ASN A 169 1.59 20.37 -7.84
CA ASN A 169 1.20 19.26 -6.96
C ASN A 169 0.67 18.04 -7.73
N THR A 170 0.59 18.13 -9.06
CA THR A 170 0.10 17.07 -9.95
C THR A 170 1.00 16.93 -11.16
N LEU A 171 1.21 15.68 -11.58
CA LEU A 171 2.03 15.33 -12.73
C LEU A 171 1.45 14.09 -13.42
N TYR A 172 1.41 14.08 -14.75
CA TYR A 172 0.81 12.99 -15.52
C TYR A 172 1.69 12.62 -16.72
N ILE A 173 1.93 11.32 -16.93
CA ILE A 173 2.61 10.77 -18.13
C ILE A 173 1.65 10.80 -19.32
N ILE A 174 2.13 11.30 -20.45
CA ILE A 174 1.44 11.28 -21.75
C ILE A 174 2.44 10.96 -22.87
N GLY A 175 2.00 10.18 -23.86
CA GLY A 175 2.77 9.91 -25.07
C GLY A 175 2.58 8.50 -25.61
N ASP A 176 3.22 8.19 -26.72
CA ASP A 176 3.12 6.89 -27.44
C ASP A 176 3.54 5.70 -26.56
N ALA A 177 4.43 5.92 -25.59
CA ALA A 177 4.83 4.88 -24.63
C ALA A 177 3.71 4.54 -23.62
N SER A 178 2.72 5.41 -23.45
CA SER A 178 1.59 5.19 -22.55
C SER A 178 0.43 4.48 -23.28
N PRO A 179 -0.39 3.66 -22.59
CA PRO A 179 -1.54 2.96 -23.19
C PRO A 179 -2.60 3.90 -23.78
N TYR A 180 -2.60 5.19 -23.43
CA TYR A 180 -3.56 6.17 -23.93
C TYR A 180 -2.95 7.16 -24.94
N GLY A 181 -1.71 6.94 -25.36
CA GLY A 181 -1.04 7.78 -26.35
C GLY A 181 -1.01 9.25 -25.94
N TRP A 182 -1.41 10.12 -26.88
CA TRP A 182 -1.49 11.57 -26.70
C TRP A 182 -2.88 12.08 -26.28
N ASP A 183 -3.76 11.23 -25.71
CA ASP A 183 -5.03 11.68 -25.12
C ASP A 183 -4.79 12.29 -23.73
N ALA A 184 -4.67 13.62 -23.68
CA ALA A 184 -4.40 14.35 -22.43
C ALA A 184 -5.48 14.18 -21.36
N ASN A 185 -6.70 13.76 -21.70
CA ASN A 185 -7.76 13.51 -20.71
C ASN A 185 -7.60 12.16 -20.01
N LYS A 186 -6.74 11.28 -20.55
CA LYS A 186 -6.47 9.94 -20.02
C LYS A 186 -5.01 9.75 -19.61
N ALA A 187 -4.24 10.84 -19.51
CA ALA A 187 -2.86 10.80 -19.07
C ALA A 187 -2.73 10.14 -17.68
N ILE A 188 -1.64 9.41 -17.45
CA ILE A 188 -1.47 8.58 -16.26
C ILE A 188 -0.86 9.41 -15.13
N ALA A 189 -1.58 9.57 -14.02
CA ALA A 189 -1.08 10.30 -12.86
C ALA A 189 0.13 9.61 -12.23
N LEU A 190 1.14 10.40 -11.86
CA LEU A 190 2.18 9.96 -10.91
C LEU A 190 1.70 10.22 -9.48
N THR A 191 2.25 9.45 -8.54
CA THR A 191 1.98 9.60 -7.11
C THR A 191 3.07 10.46 -6.47
N PRO A 192 2.75 11.60 -5.81
CA PRO A 192 3.73 12.33 -5.01
C PRO A 192 4.15 11.47 -3.81
N LYS A 193 5.44 11.52 -3.44
CA LYS A 193 5.92 10.86 -2.22
C LYS A 193 5.32 11.51 -0.97
N GLU A 194 5.02 10.70 0.04
CA GLU A 194 4.43 11.17 1.30
C GLU A 194 5.38 12.08 2.10
N ASP A 195 6.67 11.78 2.08
CA ASP A 195 7.73 12.50 2.81
C ASP A 195 8.43 13.59 1.97
N ASN A 196 8.20 13.60 0.65
CA ASN A 196 8.66 14.64 -0.25
C ASN A 196 7.63 14.83 -1.39
N PRO A 197 6.57 15.65 -1.20
CA PRO A 197 5.49 15.80 -2.18
C PRO A 197 5.92 16.52 -3.47
N THR A 198 7.17 16.96 -3.56
CA THR A 198 7.75 17.50 -4.80
C THR A 198 8.48 16.45 -5.65
N GLU A 199 8.62 15.23 -5.11
CA GLU A 199 9.07 14.04 -5.82
C GLU A 199 7.87 13.18 -6.22
N PHE A 200 7.72 12.91 -7.51
CA PHE A 200 6.65 12.09 -8.08
C PHE A 200 7.19 10.73 -8.52
N VAL A 201 6.43 9.68 -8.25
CA VAL A 201 6.77 8.29 -8.62
C VAL A 201 5.68 7.69 -9.48
N PHE A 202 6.09 7.01 -10.54
CA PHE A 202 5.28 6.08 -11.31
C PHE A 202 5.95 4.72 -11.35
N GLN A 203 5.17 3.66 -11.20
CA GLN A 203 5.61 2.31 -11.50
C GLN A 203 4.54 1.60 -12.31
N GLY A 204 4.85 1.23 -13.55
CA GLY A 204 3.89 0.59 -14.44
C GLY A 204 4.46 0.24 -15.79
N ALA A 205 3.68 -0.49 -16.59
CA ALA A 205 4.06 -0.87 -17.93
C ALA A 205 4.08 0.33 -18.87
N LEU A 206 5.16 0.47 -19.65
CA LEU A 206 5.28 1.40 -20.76
C LEU A 206 5.67 0.62 -22.02
N GLY A 207 5.08 0.98 -23.15
CA GLY A 207 5.42 0.47 -24.48
C GLY A 207 6.60 1.22 -25.11
N VAL A 208 7.05 0.75 -26.26
CA VAL A 208 8.04 1.47 -27.08
C VAL A 208 7.42 2.77 -27.57
N GLY A 209 8.10 3.90 -27.35
CA GLY A 209 7.60 5.19 -27.80
C GLY A 209 8.13 6.37 -27.01
N SER A 210 7.61 7.54 -27.33
CA SER A 210 7.99 8.80 -26.67
C SER A 210 6.99 9.17 -25.58
N PHE A 211 7.43 9.91 -24.56
CA PHE A 211 6.55 10.48 -23.54
C PHE A 211 7.08 11.79 -22.94
N LYS A 212 6.19 12.55 -22.31
CA LYS A 212 6.48 13.73 -21.48
C LYS A 212 5.48 13.81 -20.33
N PHE A 213 5.56 14.86 -19.53
CA PHE A 213 4.64 15.06 -18.42
C PHE A 213 3.81 16.33 -18.57
N ILE A 214 2.50 16.25 -18.35
CA ILE A 214 1.65 17.42 -18.20
C ILE A 214 1.36 17.67 -16.72
N THR A 215 1.13 18.93 -16.34
CA THR A 215 0.82 19.27 -14.94
C THR A 215 -0.67 19.21 -14.65
N THR A 216 -1.50 19.36 -15.67
CA THR A 216 -2.96 19.44 -15.56
C THR A 216 -3.60 18.51 -16.58
N LEU A 217 -4.50 17.63 -16.13
CA LEU A 217 -5.21 16.71 -17.01
C LEU A 217 -5.98 17.49 -18.10
N GLY A 218 -5.89 17.03 -19.35
CA GLY A 218 -6.50 17.66 -20.51
C GLY A 218 -5.74 18.86 -21.09
N GLN A 219 -4.62 19.30 -20.48
CA GLN A 219 -3.84 20.45 -20.95
C GLN A 219 -2.41 20.04 -21.29
N PHE A 220 -1.93 20.41 -22.48
CA PHE A 220 -0.56 20.12 -22.92
C PHE A 220 0.49 21.06 -22.32
N LEU A 221 0.05 22.16 -21.71
CA LEU A 221 0.90 23.17 -21.08
C LEU A 221 0.29 23.60 -19.74
N PRO A 222 1.11 23.89 -18.72
CA PRO A 222 2.56 23.66 -18.72
C PRO A 222 2.91 22.16 -18.69
N SER A 223 4.12 21.84 -19.12
CA SER A 223 4.62 20.47 -19.20
C SER A 223 6.06 20.36 -18.72
N TYR A 224 6.44 19.18 -18.21
CA TYR A 224 7.83 18.83 -17.99
C TYR A 224 8.29 17.90 -19.11
N ASN A 225 9.33 18.35 -19.80
CA ASN A 225 9.88 17.76 -21.00
C ASN A 225 11.29 17.25 -20.72
N LYS A 226 11.88 16.56 -21.70
CA LYS A 226 13.30 16.17 -21.61
C LYS A 226 14.19 17.41 -21.70
N GLY A 227 15.14 17.52 -20.78
CA GLY A 227 16.18 18.55 -20.77
C GLY A 227 17.38 18.19 -21.66
N ALA A 228 18.55 18.71 -21.30
CA ALA A 228 19.77 18.50 -22.09
C ALA A 228 20.25 17.03 -22.06
N THR A 229 19.94 16.29 -20.98
CA THR A 229 20.26 14.86 -20.83
C THR A 229 19.00 14.04 -20.57
N ASN A 230 19.12 12.70 -20.46
CA ASN A 230 17.97 11.84 -20.14
C ASN A 230 17.59 11.89 -18.66
N GLU A 231 18.38 12.56 -17.84
CA GLU A 231 18.23 12.67 -16.38
C GLU A 231 17.75 14.06 -15.96
N GLN A 232 17.51 14.96 -16.92
CA GLN A 232 17.12 16.35 -16.68
C GLN A 232 15.76 16.65 -17.27
N LEU A 233 15.01 17.51 -16.59
CA LEU A 233 13.73 18.05 -17.02
C LEU A 233 13.91 19.44 -17.63
N PHE A 234 12.98 19.81 -18.50
CA PHE A 234 12.79 21.17 -18.98
C PHE A 234 11.33 21.58 -18.71
N TYR A 235 11.11 22.66 -17.97
CA TYR A 235 9.77 23.16 -17.68
C TYR A 235 9.30 24.06 -18.84
N ARG A 236 8.32 23.57 -19.59
CA ARG A 236 7.78 24.20 -20.78
C ARG A 236 6.45 24.86 -20.46
N THR A 237 6.33 26.14 -20.79
CA THR A 237 5.15 26.99 -20.54
C THR A 237 4.57 27.60 -21.82
N LEU A 238 5.35 27.66 -22.90
CA LEU A 238 4.96 28.26 -24.18
C LEU A 238 5.15 27.31 -25.35
N ASP A 239 4.32 27.46 -26.38
CA ASP A 239 4.40 26.59 -27.54
C ASP A 239 5.70 26.72 -28.34
N SER A 240 6.32 27.91 -28.30
CA SER A 240 7.59 28.21 -28.96
C SER A 240 8.81 27.58 -28.29
N GLU A 241 8.67 27.05 -27.07
CA GLU A 241 9.76 26.42 -26.34
C GLU A 241 9.97 24.95 -26.77
N PRO A 242 11.19 24.40 -26.62
CA PRO A 242 11.51 23.02 -27.03
C PRO A 242 10.53 21.99 -26.48
N ASP A 243 10.02 21.11 -27.36
CA ASP A 243 9.10 20.02 -26.99
C ASP A 243 9.78 18.64 -26.97
N ASP A 244 11.01 18.57 -26.45
CA ASP A 244 11.79 17.34 -26.39
C ASP A 244 11.17 16.30 -25.43
N LYS A 245 11.21 15.03 -25.83
CA LYS A 245 10.50 13.92 -25.15
C LYS A 245 11.49 12.87 -24.65
N PHE A 246 11.10 12.17 -23.60
CA PHE A 246 11.75 10.94 -23.18
C PHE A 246 11.35 9.80 -24.10
N ASN A 247 12.19 8.76 -24.23
CA ASN A 247 11.92 7.62 -25.09
C ASN A 247 12.09 6.31 -24.31
N ILE A 248 11.14 5.40 -24.49
CA ILE A 248 11.20 4.01 -24.05
C ILE A 248 11.58 3.16 -25.25
N ALA A 249 12.72 2.46 -25.16
CA ALA A 249 13.25 1.64 -26.26
C ALA A 249 12.68 0.22 -26.30
N GLU A 250 12.20 -0.29 -25.18
CA GLU A 250 11.70 -1.65 -25.02
C GLU A 250 10.44 -1.62 -24.14
N ALA A 251 9.40 -2.35 -24.52
CA ALA A 251 8.20 -2.45 -23.70
C ALA A 251 8.51 -3.24 -22.41
N ALA A 252 8.30 -2.62 -21.25
CA ALA A 252 8.58 -3.21 -19.95
C ALA A 252 7.88 -2.46 -18.82
N VAL A 253 8.00 -2.95 -17.58
CA VAL A 253 7.66 -2.17 -16.39
C VAL A 253 8.80 -1.21 -16.09
N TYR A 254 8.46 0.06 -15.88
CA TYR A 254 9.41 1.09 -15.50
C TYR A 254 9.02 1.72 -14.18
N LYS A 255 10.02 2.05 -13.37
CA LYS A 255 9.91 2.99 -12.27
C LYS A 255 10.45 4.34 -12.74
N ILE A 256 9.62 5.36 -12.69
CA ILE A 256 9.97 6.74 -13.03
C ILE A 256 9.89 7.55 -11.75
N THR A 257 10.98 8.22 -11.40
CA THR A 257 11.05 9.17 -10.29
C THR A 257 11.36 10.55 -10.84
N VAL A 258 10.54 11.55 -10.51
CA VAL A 258 10.66 12.93 -10.99
C VAL A 258 10.76 13.86 -9.78
N GLU A 259 11.90 14.53 -9.61
CA GLU A 259 12.14 15.53 -8.55
C GLU A 259 12.10 16.92 -9.18
N LEU A 260 11.01 17.65 -8.93
CA LEU A 260 10.73 18.91 -9.63
C LEU A 260 11.65 20.08 -9.19
N PRO A 261 11.93 20.30 -7.90
CA PRO A 261 12.88 21.33 -7.46
C PRO A 261 14.28 21.23 -8.09
N ASP A 262 14.79 20.00 -8.29
CA ASP A 262 16.09 19.78 -8.95
C ASP A 262 15.99 19.67 -10.47
N MET A 263 14.77 19.69 -11.01
CA MET A 263 14.53 19.45 -12.44
C MET A 263 15.19 18.15 -12.91
N SER A 264 15.05 17.07 -12.13
CA SER A 264 15.72 15.79 -12.40
C SER A 264 14.74 14.63 -12.51
N ILE A 265 15.15 13.60 -13.23
CA ILE A 265 14.35 12.41 -13.49
C ILE A 265 15.24 11.16 -13.52
N ALA A 266 14.73 10.06 -12.99
CA ALA A 266 15.27 8.72 -13.16
C ALA A 266 14.22 7.82 -13.84
N ILE A 267 14.65 7.06 -14.84
CA ILE A 267 13.81 6.10 -15.58
C ILE A 267 14.50 4.73 -15.51
N GLU A 268 13.96 3.84 -14.69
CA GLU A 268 14.56 2.53 -14.40
C GLU A 268 13.65 1.41 -14.89
N LYS A 269 14.18 0.50 -15.71
CA LYS A 269 13.48 -0.75 -16.06
C LYS A 269 13.44 -1.64 -14.83
N VAL A 270 12.28 -2.18 -14.49
CA VAL A 270 12.07 -3.08 -13.36
C VAL A 270 11.72 -4.47 -13.89
N ASP A 271 12.31 -5.50 -13.31
CA ASP A 271 12.04 -6.91 -13.61
C ASP A 271 10.71 -7.35 -12.98
N LEU A 272 9.60 -6.86 -13.55
CA LEU A 272 8.24 -7.19 -13.19
C LEU A 272 7.39 -7.49 -14.43
N PRO A 273 6.37 -8.37 -14.33
CA PRO A 273 5.41 -8.55 -15.40
C PRO A 273 4.58 -7.29 -15.62
N ALA A 274 4.15 -7.06 -16.87
CA ALA A 274 3.29 -5.93 -17.22
C ALA A 274 1.96 -5.91 -16.46
N TYR A 275 1.48 -7.08 -16.00
CA TYR A 275 0.28 -7.25 -15.19
C TYR A 275 0.61 -8.00 -13.91
N ASN A 276 0.09 -7.51 -12.79
CA ASN A 276 0.18 -8.12 -11.48
C ASN A 276 -1.10 -8.85 -11.07
N GLU A 277 -2.11 -8.87 -11.94
CA GLU A 277 -3.35 -9.62 -11.76
C GLU A 277 -3.72 -10.31 -13.06
N LEU A 278 -4.11 -11.58 -12.94
CA LEU A 278 -4.70 -12.37 -14.02
C LEU A 278 -5.94 -13.07 -13.50
N TYR A 279 -6.87 -13.30 -14.40
CA TYR A 279 -8.13 -13.98 -14.12
C TYR A 279 -8.35 -15.10 -15.13
N ILE A 280 -9.19 -16.08 -14.82
CA ILE A 280 -9.66 -17.09 -15.78
C ILE A 280 -11.16 -16.94 -15.98
N VAL A 281 -11.59 -17.02 -17.25
CA VAL A 281 -12.98 -16.95 -17.67
C VAL A 281 -13.22 -17.92 -18.82
N GLY A 282 -14.41 -18.51 -18.89
CA GLY A 282 -14.80 -19.39 -19.98
C GLY A 282 -15.85 -20.44 -19.59
N SER A 283 -16.44 -21.10 -20.59
CA SER A 283 -17.43 -22.17 -20.38
C SER A 283 -16.85 -23.38 -19.63
N ALA A 284 -15.53 -23.56 -19.62
CA ALA A 284 -14.86 -24.56 -18.78
C ALA A 284 -14.88 -24.19 -17.29
N THR A 285 -15.02 -22.92 -16.94
CA THR A 285 -14.98 -22.45 -15.55
C THR A 285 -16.38 -22.50 -14.91
N PRO A 286 -16.49 -22.62 -13.57
CA PRO A 286 -17.79 -22.56 -12.88
C PRO A 286 -18.58 -21.27 -13.09
N ILE A 287 -17.91 -20.18 -13.51
CA ILE A 287 -18.52 -18.86 -13.74
C ILE A 287 -18.91 -18.61 -15.21
N GLY A 288 -18.56 -19.52 -16.13
CA GLY A 288 -18.84 -19.37 -17.56
C GLY A 288 -18.14 -18.15 -18.19
N TRP A 289 -18.83 -17.46 -19.10
CA TRP A 289 -18.33 -16.23 -19.74
C TRP A 289 -18.65 -14.94 -18.96
N ASN A 290 -18.89 -15.02 -17.65
CA ASN A 290 -19.14 -13.85 -16.80
C ASN A 290 -17.82 -13.21 -16.35
N ILE A 291 -17.30 -12.28 -17.14
CA ILE A 291 -15.99 -11.65 -16.88
C ILE A 291 -15.97 -10.78 -15.60
N ALA A 292 -17.11 -10.21 -15.20
CA ALA A 292 -17.21 -9.44 -13.96
C ALA A 292 -16.89 -10.29 -12.73
N ASP A 293 -17.17 -11.59 -12.81
CA ASP A 293 -16.91 -12.58 -11.76
C ASP A 293 -15.76 -13.55 -12.14
N ALA A 294 -14.90 -13.18 -13.10
CA ALA A 294 -13.77 -14.01 -13.50
C ALA A 294 -12.90 -14.39 -12.29
N ILE A 295 -12.44 -15.64 -12.24
CA ILE A 295 -11.75 -16.19 -11.07
C ILE A 295 -10.31 -15.68 -11.08
N LYS A 296 -9.87 -14.99 -10.01
CA LYS A 296 -8.51 -14.45 -9.91
C LYS A 296 -7.50 -15.58 -9.73
N LEU A 297 -6.42 -15.57 -10.49
CA LEU A 297 -5.28 -16.48 -10.31
C LEU A 297 -4.44 -16.02 -9.10
N VAL A 298 -3.75 -16.97 -8.48
CA VAL A 298 -2.79 -16.70 -7.41
C VAL A 298 -1.43 -16.37 -8.02
N GLN A 299 -0.93 -15.16 -7.81
CA GLN A 299 0.44 -14.80 -8.18
C GLN A 299 1.43 -15.37 -7.16
N SER A 300 2.54 -15.93 -7.62
CA SER A 300 3.60 -16.42 -6.74
C SER A 300 4.30 -15.26 -6.01
N THR A 301 4.54 -15.44 -4.72
CA THR A 301 5.25 -14.48 -3.88
C THR A 301 6.77 -14.52 -4.07
N SER A 302 7.30 -15.61 -4.63
CA SER A 302 8.74 -15.78 -4.90
C SER A 302 9.13 -15.46 -6.34
N ASN A 303 8.17 -15.50 -7.27
CA ASN A 303 8.39 -15.13 -8.66
C ASN A 303 7.13 -14.42 -9.22
N PRO A 304 7.15 -13.09 -9.39
CA PRO A 304 5.96 -12.33 -9.80
C PRO A 304 5.46 -12.68 -11.20
N TYR A 305 6.25 -13.36 -12.04
CA TYR A 305 5.82 -13.80 -13.36
C TYR A 305 4.94 -15.05 -13.35
N ILE A 306 4.85 -15.76 -12.22
CA ILE A 306 4.11 -17.02 -12.11
C ILE A 306 2.72 -16.78 -11.53
N PHE A 307 1.70 -17.28 -12.23
CA PHE A 307 0.30 -17.24 -11.82
C PHE A 307 -0.30 -18.65 -11.85
N THR A 308 -1.08 -19.01 -10.84
CA THR A 308 -1.68 -20.34 -10.73
C THR A 308 -3.19 -20.27 -10.57
N TYR A 309 -3.92 -21.05 -11.36
CA TYR A 309 -5.30 -21.45 -11.08
C TYR A 309 -5.31 -22.87 -10.50
N THR A 310 -6.14 -23.12 -9.50
CA THR A 310 -6.35 -24.45 -8.92
C THR A 310 -7.84 -24.65 -8.68
N GLY A 311 -8.43 -25.64 -9.34
CA GLY A 311 -9.86 -25.90 -9.20
C GLY A 311 -10.45 -26.81 -10.26
N VAL A 312 -11.77 -27.02 -10.17
CA VAL A 312 -12.50 -27.87 -11.12
C VAL A 312 -12.77 -27.11 -12.41
N LEU A 313 -12.42 -27.73 -13.54
CA LEU A 313 -12.83 -27.30 -14.86
C LEU A 313 -13.74 -28.35 -15.50
N LEU A 314 -14.73 -27.86 -16.25
CA LEU A 314 -15.70 -28.61 -17.03
C LEU A 314 -15.27 -28.68 -18.50
N PRO A 315 -15.83 -29.59 -19.32
CA PRO A 315 -15.66 -29.53 -20.75
C PRO A 315 -16.12 -28.18 -21.31
N GLY A 316 -15.24 -27.50 -22.04
CA GLY A 316 -15.51 -26.13 -22.52
C GLY A 316 -14.23 -25.36 -22.81
N GLU A 317 -14.36 -24.07 -23.07
CA GLU A 317 -13.24 -23.19 -23.44
C GLU A 317 -12.90 -22.20 -22.32
N PHE A 318 -11.68 -21.67 -22.31
CA PHE A 318 -11.25 -20.60 -21.40
C PHE A 318 -10.11 -19.74 -21.96
N LYS A 319 -9.93 -18.54 -21.36
CA LYS A 319 -8.80 -17.62 -21.58
C LYS A 319 -8.58 -16.75 -20.34
N PHE A 320 -7.57 -15.86 -20.38
CA PHE A 320 -7.11 -15.15 -19.19
C PHE A 320 -7.12 -13.62 -19.31
N PRO A 321 -8.21 -12.93 -18.92
CA PRO A 321 -8.20 -11.47 -18.91
C PRO A 321 -7.29 -10.92 -17.80
N VAL A 322 -6.73 -9.74 -18.03
CA VAL A 322 -5.83 -9.05 -17.08
C VAL A 322 -6.58 -8.22 -16.04
N ASN A 323 -7.90 -8.08 -16.18
CA ASN A 323 -8.79 -7.42 -15.22
C ASN A 323 -10.24 -7.94 -15.37
N ARG A 324 -11.18 -7.38 -14.58
CA ARG A 324 -12.61 -7.74 -14.59
C ARG A 324 -13.50 -6.67 -15.25
N ASN A 325 -12.93 -5.80 -16.09
CA ASN A 325 -13.74 -4.88 -16.88
C ASN A 325 -14.73 -5.70 -17.73
N THR A 326 -15.96 -5.23 -17.82
CA THR A 326 -16.99 -5.87 -18.64
C THR A 326 -16.85 -5.54 -20.13
N ASP A 327 -16.00 -4.57 -20.47
CA ASP A 327 -15.53 -4.35 -21.84
C ASP A 327 -14.53 -5.45 -22.24
N TRP A 328 -14.87 -6.21 -23.27
CA TRP A 328 -14.03 -7.28 -23.81
C TRP A 328 -12.87 -6.78 -24.65
N ALA A 329 -12.84 -5.49 -25.03
CA ALA A 329 -11.71 -4.85 -25.72
C ALA A 329 -10.56 -4.49 -24.75
N GLN A 330 -10.24 -5.41 -23.83
CA GLN A 330 -9.13 -5.31 -22.89
C GLN A 330 -8.06 -6.34 -23.24
N ASP A 331 -6.84 -6.12 -22.76
CA ASP A 331 -5.75 -7.08 -22.93
C ASP A 331 -6.06 -8.42 -22.23
N MET A 332 -5.68 -9.52 -22.87
CA MET A 332 -5.88 -10.89 -22.35
C MET A 332 -4.72 -11.79 -22.75
N TYR A 333 -4.39 -12.78 -21.93
CA TYR A 333 -3.55 -13.88 -22.36
C TYR A 333 -4.39 -14.95 -23.06
N MET A 334 -3.98 -15.27 -24.28
CA MET A 334 -4.68 -16.16 -25.22
C MET A 334 -3.76 -17.26 -25.75
N ARG A 335 -4.35 -18.29 -26.34
CA ARG A 335 -3.65 -19.52 -26.74
C ARG A 335 -2.83 -19.33 -28.02
N THR A 336 -1.52 -19.55 -27.94
CA THR A 336 -0.69 -19.79 -29.14
C THR A 336 -0.75 -21.27 -29.51
N ASP A 337 -0.42 -22.13 -28.55
CA ASP A 337 -0.52 -23.58 -28.64
C ASP A 337 -0.83 -24.18 -27.25
N ASP A 338 -0.72 -25.50 -27.07
CA ASP A 338 -1.09 -26.17 -25.82
C ASP A 338 -0.22 -25.76 -24.63
N SER A 339 1.01 -25.27 -24.89
CA SER A 339 2.01 -24.92 -23.88
C SER A 339 2.44 -23.45 -23.90
N HIS A 340 1.99 -22.66 -24.88
CA HIS A 340 2.37 -21.26 -25.04
C HIS A 340 1.17 -20.34 -25.15
N MET A 341 1.35 -19.12 -24.65
CA MET A 341 0.39 -18.03 -24.70
C MET A 341 1.01 -16.79 -25.36
N TYR A 342 0.17 -15.80 -25.60
CA TYR A 342 0.58 -14.46 -26.00
C TYR A 342 -0.37 -13.44 -25.38
N LEU A 343 0.12 -12.22 -25.22
CA LEU A 343 -0.70 -11.09 -24.82
C LEU A 343 -1.46 -10.56 -26.04
N HIS A 344 -2.75 -10.90 -26.11
CA HIS A 344 -3.70 -10.30 -27.04
C HIS A 344 -4.01 -8.86 -26.60
N LYS A 345 -3.90 -7.90 -27.52
CA LYS A 345 -4.19 -6.49 -27.22
C LYS A 345 -5.67 -6.21 -27.38
N GLY A 346 -6.21 -5.42 -26.45
CA GLY A 346 -7.62 -5.06 -26.44
C GLY A 346 -8.09 -4.50 -27.78
N GLY A 347 -9.06 -5.17 -28.41
CA GLY A 347 -9.62 -4.79 -29.70
C GLY A 347 -9.03 -5.52 -30.92
N ASP A 348 -7.99 -6.34 -30.75
CA ASP A 348 -7.47 -7.20 -31.82
C ASP A 348 -8.50 -8.27 -32.23
N SER A 349 -8.46 -8.69 -33.50
CA SER A 349 -9.55 -9.44 -34.15
C SER A 349 -9.62 -10.93 -33.82
N ASP A 350 -8.53 -11.53 -33.36
CA ASP A 350 -8.43 -12.94 -33.02
C ASP A 350 -8.93 -13.23 -31.59
N ASP A 351 -9.28 -14.48 -31.32
CA ASP A 351 -9.86 -14.89 -30.03
C ASP A 351 -9.52 -16.35 -29.69
N ASN A 352 -8.22 -16.66 -29.65
CA ASN A 352 -7.72 -18.01 -29.45
C ASN A 352 -7.86 -18.46 -27.99
N LYS A 353 -8.44 -19.64 -27.77
CA LYS A 353 -8.79 -20.18 -26.45
C LYS A 353 -8.18 -21.56 -26.25
N TRP A 354 -8.01 -21.94 -24.99
CA TRP A 354 -7.83 -23.34 -24.63
C TRP A 354 -9.18 -24.02 -24.47
N ALA A 355 -9.19 -25.34 -24.63
CA ALA A 355 -10.35 -26.16 -24.36
C ALA A 355 -10.00 -27.28 -23.36
N ILE A 356 -10.94 -27.57 -22.47
CA ILE A 356 -10.94 -28.73 -21.59
C ILE A 356 -11.88 -29.76 -22.21
N GLU A 357 -11.41 -31.00 -22.40
CA GLU A 357 -12.21 -32.08 -22.97
C GLU A 357 -12.99 -32.85 -21.90
N LYS A 358 -12.40 -33.00 -20.72
CA LYS A 358 -12.94 -33.83 -19.63
C LYS A 358 -12.99 -33.04 -18.33
N LYS A 359 -14.11 -33.16 -17.61
CA LYS A 359 -14.24 -32.63 -16.25
C LYS A 359 -13.09 -33.16 -15.39
N GLY A 360 -12.50 -32.32 -14.56
CA GLY A 360 -11.49 -32.75 -13.60
C GLY A 360 -11.03 -31.61 -12.70
N PHE A 361 -10.16 -31.95 -11.75
CA PHE A 361 -9.45 -30.97 -10.94
C PHE A 361 -8.14 -30.60 -11.64
N TYR A 362 -7.94 -29.32 -11.93
CA TYR A 362 -6.82 -28.84 -12.71
C TYR A 362 -5.97 -27.84 -11.92
N ILE A 363 -4.67 -27.87 -12.18
CA ILE A 363 -3.69 -26.85 -11.80
C ILE A 363 -3.15 -26.26 -13.10
N LEU A 364 -3.41 -24.98 -13.33
CA LEU A 364 -2.87 -24.26 -14.48
C LEU A 364 -1.80 -23.31 -13.98
N THR A 365 -0.59 -23.41 -14.52
CA THR A 365 0.54 -22.54 -14.16
C THR A 365 0.96 -21.72 -15.36
N LEU A 366 0.81 -20.41 -15.27
CA LEU A 366 1.19 -19.45 -16.30
C LEU A 366 2.52 -18.81 -15.91
N ASN A 367 3.43 -18.68 -16.87
CA ASN A 367 4.67 -17.93 -16.71
C ASN A 367 4.74 -16.79 -17.73
N LEU A 368 4.61 -15.55 -17.24
CA LEU A 368 4.62 -14.36 -18.09
C LEU A 368 6.02 -13.97 -18.59
N SER A 369 7.10 -14.55 -18.06
CA SER A 369 8.47 -14.22 -18.49
C SER A 369 8.85 -14.83 -19.83
N ASP A 370 8.33 -16.03 -20.12
CA ASP A 370 8.54 -16.76 -21.39
C ASP A 370 7.22 -17.05 -22.12
N ASN A 371 6.10 -16.57 -21.59
CA ASN A 371 4.74 -16.81 -22.08
C ASN A 371 4.39 -18.29 -22.24
N THR A 372 4.72 -19.11 -21.23
CA THR A 372 4.33 -20.53 -21.16
C THR A 372 3.13 -20.78 -20.26
N ILE A 373 2.41 -21.86 -20.53
CA ILE A 373 1.35 -22.39 -19.68
C ILE A 373 1.52 -23.90 -19.52
N ASP A 374 1.42 -24.39 -18.28
CA ASP A 374 1.27 -25.81 -17.96
C ASP A 374 -0.16 -26.07 -17.50
N ILE A 375 -0.83 -27.05 -18.11
CA ILE A 375 -2.20 -27.44 -17.80
C ILE A 375 -2.18 -28.86 -17.26
N HIS A 376 -2.15 -28.99 -15.94
CA HIS A 376 -2.08 -30.27 -15.26
C HIS A 376 -3.46 -30.70 -14.75
N ARG A 377 -3.98 -31.84 -15.22
CA ARG A 377 -5.09 -32.52 -14.55
C ARG A 377 -4.55 -33.40 -13.43
N GLU A 378 -5.04 -33.16 -12.23
CA GLU A 378 -4.61 -33.85 -11.01
C GLU A 378 -4.77 -35.37 -11.16
N LYS A 379 -3.76 -36.11 -10.69
CA LYS A 379 -3.81 -37.56 -10.57
C LYS A 379 -3.86 -37.95 -9.09
N LEU A 380 -4.42 -39.11 -8.81
CA LEU A 380 -4.47 -39.63 -7.45
C LEU A 380 -3.79 -41.00 -7.35
N TYR A 381 -2.93 -41.13 -6.35
CA TYR A 381 -2.21 -42.36 -6.05
C TYR A 381 -2.56 -42.82 -4.65
N MET A 382 -2.26 -44.08 -4.33
CA MET A 382 -2.48 -44.68 -3.02
C MET A 382 -1.21 -45.36 -2.52
N VAL A 383 -0.85 -45.08 -1.26
CA VAL A 383 0.34 -45.61 -0.57
C VAL A 383 -0.01 -45.92 0.88
N GLY A 384 0.67 -46.91 1.46
CA GLY A 384 0.53 -47.24 2.88
C GLY A 384 0.77 -48.71 3.21
N SER A 385 0.95 -49.01 4.50
CA SER A 385 1.13 -50.38 4.99
C SER A 385 -0.07 -51.29 4.71
N ALA A 386 -1.27 -50.73 4.50
CA ALA A 386 -2.45 -51.49 4.07
C ALA A 386 -2.39 -51.94 2.61
N THR A 387 -1.51 -51.33 1.79
CA THR A 387 -1.44 -51.58 0.35
C THR A 387 -0.36 -52.62 0.01
N PRO A 388 -0.45 -53.32 -1.13
CA PRO A 388 0.59 -54.26 -1.58
C PRO A 388 1.99 -53.66 -1.76
N ILE A 389 2.12 -52.33 -1.83
CA ILE A 389 3.39 -51.62 -2.06
C ILE A 389 3.99 -50.99 -0.80
N GLY A 390 3.29 -51.06 0.34
CA GLY A 390 3.75 -50.49 1.61
C GLY A 390 3.94 -48.96 1.53
N TRP A 391 5.01 -48.44 2.13
CA TRP A 391 5.35 -47.01 2.10
C TRP A 391 6.28 -46.61 0.94
N SER A 392 6.30 -47.38 -0.15
CA SER A 392 7.13 -47.09 -1.33
C SER A 392 6.42 -46.09 -2.26
N ILE A 393 6.60 -44.78 -2.03
CA ILE A 393 5.86 -43.71 -2.74
C ILE A 393 6.19 -43.62 -4.24
N ASP A 394 7.42 -43.97 -4.63
CA ASP A 394 7.85 -44.11 -6.03
C ASP A 394 7.06 -45.19 -6.78
N LYS A 395 6.43 -46.11 -6.03
CA LYS A 395 5.59 -47.21 -6.51
C LYS A 395 4.13 -47.05 -6.11
N ALA A 396 3.70 -45.86 -5.68
CA ALA A 396 2.32 -45.62 -5.28
C ALA A 396 1.34 -46.05 -6.40
N ILE A 397 0.26 -46.71 -5.99
CA ILE A 397 -0.73 -47.30 -6.90
C ILE A 397 -1.54 -46.15 -7.48
N GLU A 398 -1.48 -45.94 -8.79
CA GLU A 398 -2.33 -44.95 -9.47
C GLU A 398 -3.77 -45.45 -9.45
N MET A 399 -4.66 -44.63 -8.89
CA MET A 399 -6.08 -44.94 -8.87
C MET A 399 -6.67 -44.72 -10.26
N THR A 400 -7.66 -45.52 -10.63
CA THR A 400 -8.36 -45.39 -11.91
C THR A 400 -9.30 -44.20 -11.84
N GLU A 401 -9.04 -43.17 -12.62
CA GLU A 401 -9.95 -42.03 -12.82
C GLU A 401 -11.28 -42.51 -13.42
N ASP A 402 -12.42 -41.99 -12.96
CA ASP A 402 -13.75 -42.26 -13.55
C ASP A 402 -13.82 -41.73 -14.99
N ASP A 403 -14.47 -42.46 -15.89
CA ASP A 403 -14.52 -42.13 -17.33
C ASP A 403 -15.22 -40.80 -17.63
N THR A 404 -16.13 -40.36 -16.75
CA THR A 404 -16.94 -39.16 -16.95
C THR A 404 -16.53 -37.99 -16.06
N ASP A 405 -16.21 -38.27 -14.79
CA ASP A 405 -15.87 -37.26 -13.79
C ASP A 405 -14.44 -37.44 -13.30
N GLY A 406 -13.50 -36.68 -13.88
CA GLY A 406 -12.08 -36.74 -13.52
C GLY A 406 -11.74 -36.26 -12.11
N CYS A 407 -12.73 -35.91 -11.29
CA CYS A 407 -12.56 -35.69 -9.85
C CYS A 407 -12.79 -36.97 -9.03
N ILE A 408 -13.23 -38.08 -9.65
CA ILE A 408 -13.52 -39.35 -8.97
C ILE A 408 -12.45 -40.38 -9.35
N PHE A 409 -11.87 -41.01 -8.33
CA PHE A 409 -10.81 -42.00 -8.46
C PHE A 409 -11.20 -43.29 -7.74
N LYS A 410 -10.92 -44.43 -8.38
CA LYS A 410 -11.28 -45.76 -7.92
C LYS A 410 -10.05 -46.65 -7.77
N TYR A 411 -9.97 -47.37 -6.66
CA TYR A 411 -9.11 -48.53 -6.49
C TYR A 411 -9.96 -49.76 -6.23
N THR A 412 -9.60 -50.89 -6.83
CA THR A 412 -10.16 -52.20 -6.49
C THR A 412 -9.03 -53.20 -6.41
N GLY A 413 -8.85 -53.80 -5.23
CA GLY A 413 -7.76 -54.74 -5.03
C GLY A 413 -7.59 -55.18 -3.58
N PRO A 414 -6.58 -56.02 -3.32
CA PRO A 414 -6.30 -56.52 -1.99
C PRO A 414 -5.76 -55.41 -1.10
N MET A 415 -6.15 -55.45 0.17
CA MET A 415 -5.57 -54.67 1.26
C MET A 415 -5.44 -55.55 2.51
N VAL A 416 -4.46 -55.21 3.33
CA VAL A 416 -4.21 -55.85 4.63
C VAL A 416 -4.48 -54.85 5.76
N ALA A 417 -4.58 -55.35 6.99
CA ALA A 417 -4.66 -54.48 8.16
C ALA A 417 -3.46 -53.51 8.21
N GLY A 418 -3.73 -52.20 8.30
CA GLY A 418 -2.70 -51.18 8.23
C GLY A 418 -3.23 -49.83 7.76
N GLU A 419 -2.34 -48.89 7.52
CA GLU A 419 -2.67 -47.50 7.21
C GLU A 419 -2.49 -47.17 5.72
N PHE A 420 -3.20 -46.16 5.21
CA PHE A 420 -3.02 -45.61 3.86
C PHE A 420 -3.42 -44.13 3.74
N LYS A 421 -2.92 -43.47 2.69
CA LYS A 421 -3.27 -42.11 2.26
C LYS A 421 -3.04 -41.91 0.76
N PHE A 422 -3.36 -40.73 0.24
CA PHE A 422 -3.38 -40.49 -1.20
C PHE A 422 -2.46 -39.35 -1.66
N PRO A 423 -1.21 -39.62 -2.07
CA PRO A 423 -0.39 -38.61 -2.69
C PRO A 423 -0.90 -38.24 -4.09
N VAL A 424 -0.60 -37.01 -4.52
CA VAL A 424 -1.00 -36.52 -5.86
C VAL A 424 0.06 -36.76 -6.94
N ASN A 425 1.24 -37.26 -6.57
CA ASN A 425 2.28 -37.70 -7.48
C ASN A 425 3.14 -38.83 -6.87
N ARG A 426 4.21 -39.23 -7.56
CA ARG A 426 5.15 -40.28 -7.13
C ARG A 426 6.53 -39.71 -6.79
N ASN A 427 6.64 -38.41 -6.50
CA ASN A 427 7.91 -37.84 -6.07
C ASN A 427 8.36 -38.55 -4.81
N THR A 428 9.67 -38.84 -4.72
CA THR A 428 10.24 -39.47 -3.53
C THR A 428 10.30 -38.53 -2.33
N ASP A 429 10.06 -37.23 -2.55
CA ASP A 429 9.86 -36.25 -1.50
C ASP A 429 8.46 -36.38 -0.88
N TRP A 430 8.42 -36.53 0.43
CA TRP A 430 7.18 -36.60 1.21
C TRP A 430 6.56 -35.23 1.47
N GLY A 431 7.27 -34.14 1.18
CA GLY A 431 6.78 -32.76 1.24
C GLY A 431 5.86 -32.35 0.08
N GLN A 432 5.19 -33.31 -0.56
CA GLN A 432 4.23 -33.07 -1.63
C GLN A 432 2.79 -32.98 -1.10
N ASP A 433 1.90 -32.39 -1.89
CA ASP A 433 0.47 -32.39 -1.59
C ASP A 433 -0.11 -33.81 -1.54
N MET A 434 -1.05 -34.02 -0.64
CA MET A 434 -1.73 -35.31 -0.44
C MET A 434 -3.19 -35.08 -0.04
N TYR A 435 -4.05 -36.05 -0.33
CA TYR A 435 -5.36 -36.13 0.31
C TYR A 435 -5.25 -37.00 1.57
N MET A 436 -5.65 -36.40 2.69
CA MET A 436 -5.50 -36.97 4.03
C MET A 436 -6.82 -36.97 4.81
N ARG A 437 -6.86 -37.78 5.86
CA ARG A 437 -8.08 -38.11 6.60
C ARG A 437 -8.53 -36.95 7.50
N VAL A 438 -9.79 -36.54 7.36
CA VAL A 438 -10.51 -35.82 8.44
C VAL A 438 -11.21 -36.83 9.32
N ASP A 439 -12.05 -37.66 8.72
CA ASP A 439 -12.78 -38.77 9.34
C ASP A 439 -12.93 -39.92 8.31
N ASP A 440 -13.73 -40.94 8.63
CA ASP A 440 -13.83 -42.13 7.77
C ASP A 440 -14.41 -41.83 6.37
N GLU A 441 -15.21 -40.77 6.22
CA GLU A 441 -15.87 -40.42 4.96
C GLU A 441 -15.33 -39.12 4.35
N ASN A 442 -14.54 -38.34 5.08
CA ASN A 442 -14.09 -37.01 4.68
C ASN A 442 -12.57 -36.91 4.60
N MET A 443 -12.12 -36.18 3.58
CA MET A 443 -10.71 -35.85 3.37
C MET A 443 -10.49 -34.35 3.27
N TYR A 444 -9.22 -33.95 3.23
CA TYR A 444 -8.79 -32.61 2.88
C TYR A 444 -7.51 -32.71 2.04
N ARG A 445 -7.25 -31.69 1.23
CA ARG A 445 -5.97 -31.55 0.54
C ARG A 445 -4.97 -30.95 1.52
N HIS A 446 -4.02 -31.76 1.96
CA HIS A 446 -2.88 -31.34 2.74
C HIS A 446 -1.85 -30.68 1.84
N VAL A 447 -1.37 -29.52 2.28
CA VAL A 447 -0.27 -28.80 1.63
C VAL A 447 1.04 -29.43 2.08
N GLY A 448 1.84 -29.89 1.13
CA GLY A 448 3.10 -30.55 1.38
C GLY A 448 4.02 -29.80 2.34
N GLY A 449 4.61 -30.53 3.30
CA GLY A 449 5.48 -29.97 4.33
C GLY A 449 4.77 -29.49 5.61
N SER A 450 3.44 -29.55 5.66
CA SER A 450 2.70 -29.28 6.90
C SER A 450 2.90 -30.41 7.92
N PRO A 451 2.79 -30.15 9.25
CA PRO A 451 3.20 -31.11 10.29
C PRO A 451 2.20 -32.25 10.57
N ASP A 452 0.98 -32.15 10.07
CA ASP A 452 -0.09 -33.14 10.20
C ASP A 452 0.08 -34.32 9.23
N ASP A 453 -0.28 -35.54 9.64
CA ASP A 453 -0.11 -36.75 8.83
C ASP A 453 -1.22 -37.79 9.09
N ASN A 454 -2.47 -37.37 8.89
CA ASN A 454 -3.67 -38.14 9.18
C ASN A 454 -3.97 -39.18 8.08
N LYS A 455 -4.14 -40.44 8.48
CA LYS A 455 -4.27 -41.60 7.58
C LYS A 455 -5.56 -42.37 7.85
N TRP A 456 -6.03 -43.12 6.86
CA TRP A 456 -7.05 -44.14 7.06
C TRP A 456 -6.43 -45.45 7.49
N ASN A 457 -7.22 -46.30 8.15
CA ASN A 457 -6.78 -47.59 8.66
C ASN A 457 -7.75 -48.71 8.22
N ILE A 458 -7.21 -49.74 7.58
CA ILE A 458 -7.91 -51.01 7.30
C ILE A 458 -7.72 -51.91 8.53
N THR A 459 -8.81 -52.50 9.02
CA THR A 459 -8.79 -53.35 10.22
C THR A 459 -8.84 -54.85 9.92
N VAL A 460 -9.24 -55.24 8.72
CA VAL A 460 -9.39 -56.65 8.33
C VAL A 460 -8.93 -56.83 6.89
N ASP A 461 -8.06 -57.81 6.65
CA ASP A 461 -7.60 -58.15 5.30
C ASP A 461 -8.76 -58.51 4.37
N GLY A 462 -8.65 -58.12 3.11
CA GLY A 462 -9.59 -58.51 2.06
C GLY A 462 -9.46 -57.67 0.79
N ASN A 463 -10.40 -57.86 -0.14
CA ASN A 463 -10.50 -57.00 -1.31
C ASN A 463 -11.38 -55.81 -0.97
N TYR A 464 -10.92 -54.63 -1.37
CA TYR A 464 -11.60 -53.37 -1.12
C TYR A 464 -11.89 -52.66 -2.43
N GLU A 465 -13.02 -51.97 -2.47
CA GLU A 465 -13.29 -50.91 -3.43
C GLU A 465 -13.20 -49.57 -2.68
N ILE A 466 -12.27 -48.72 -3.11
CA ILE A 466 -12.07 -47.39 -2.58
C ILE A 466 -12.45 -46.40 -3.67
N ILE A 467 -13.31 -45.44 -3.34
CA ILE A 467 -13.73 -44.35 -4.21
C ILE A 467 -13.42 -43.03 -3.51
N ALA A 468 -12.54 -42.24 -4.09
CA ALA A 468 -12.17 -40.92 -3.62
C ALA A 468 -12.72 -39.87 -4.59
N ASN A 469 -13.48 -38.90 -4.10
CA ASN A 469 -13.93 -37.75 -4.88
C ASN A 469 -13.23 -36.48 -4.37
N ILE A 470 -12.24 -36.00 -5.13
CA ILE A 470 -11.36 -34.89 -4.74
C ILE A 470 -12.00 -33.50 -4.87
N GLU A 471 -13.15 -33.39 -5.54
CA GLU A 471 -13.95 -32.16 -5.61
C GLU A 471 -14.80 -31.99 -4.35
N THR A 472 -15.52 -33.04 -3.95
CA THR A 472 -16.38 -33.05 -2.76
C THR A 472 -15.64 -33.37 -1.48
N LEU A 473 -14.37 -33.79 -1.60
CA LEU A 473 -13.50 -34.24 -0.52
C LEU A 473 -14.11 -35.41 0.29
N LYS A 474 -14.73 -36.36 -0.43
CA LYS A 474 -15.38 -37.54 0.15
C LYS A 474 -14.67 -38.83 -0.21
N LEU A 475 -14.62 -39.76 0.74
CA LEU A 475 -14.10 -41.10 0.58
C LEU A 475 -15.17 -42.15 0.91
N SER A 476 -15.22 -43.21 0.11
CA SER A 476 -15.91 -44.45 0.44
C SER A 476 -14.94 -45.62 0.32
N PHE A 477 -14.92 -46.52 1.30
CA PHE A 477 -14.18 -47.77 1.21
C PHE A 477 -15.04 -48.93 1.70
N ILE A 478 -15.28 -49.90 0.81
CA ILE A 478 -16.15 -51.05 1.06
C ILE A 478 -15.36 -52.33 0.85
N LYS A 479 -15.39 -53.22 1.84
CA LYS A 479 -14.88 -54.57 1.69
C LYS A 479 -15.80 -55.37 0.76
N LYS A 480 -15.25 -55.94 -0.30
CA LYS A 480 -15.98 -56.76 -1.29
C LYS A 480 -16.12 -58.20 -0.86
#